data_AF-A0A932YSM4-F1
#
_entry.id   AF-A0A932YSM4-F1
#
_cell.length_a   1.000
_cell.length_b   1.000
_cell.length_c   1.000
_cell.angle_alpha   90.00
_cell.angle_beta   90.00
_cell.angle_gamma   90.00
#
_symmetry.space_group_name_H-M   'P 1'
#
loop_
_entity.id
_entity.type
_entity.pdbx_description
1 polymer ?
#
loop_
_entity_poly.entity_id
_entity_poly.type
_entity_poly.pdbx_seq_one_letter_code
_entity_poly.pdbx_strand_id
1 'polypeptide(L)'
;MTSESAPKGEEFEAHRSRIEDPQFIAEFFAAYANALEEKVTASDSRFSDEELKAVEEFSKIRKLPHTKSFYETLVKVAQDFRFTPDEIDVLADRFLKK
;
A
#
# COMPACT_ATOMS: atom_id res chain seq x y z
N MET A 1 36.52 -31.13 -11.89
CA MET A 1 37.06 -29.79 -11.61
C MET A 1 36.11 -28.77 -12.20
N THR A 2 35.90 -27.72 -11.44
CA THR A 2 35.05 -26.52 -11.59
C THR A 2 34.78 -26.01 -13.02
N SER A 3 33.52 -25.63 -13.24
CA SER A 3 33.12 -24.44 -14.02
C SER A 3 31.70 -24.11 -13.52
N GLU A 4 31.60 -23.44 -12.38
CA GLU A 4 31.58 -21.97 -12.24
C GLU A 4 30.20 -21.39 -12.61
N SER A 5 29.58 -20.83 -11.58
CA SER A 5 28.28 -20.18 -11.58
C SER A 5 28.41 -18.74 -12.09
N ALA A 6 27.55 -18.32 -13.02
CA ALA A 6 26.91 -17.00 -13.12
C ALA A 6 26.24 -16.87 -14.50
N PRO A 7 25.02 -16.32 -14.56
CA PRO A 7 24.95 -14.90 -14.92
C PRO A 7 24.49 -14.07 -13.72
N LYS A 8 25.29 -13.06 -13.36
CA LYS A 8 24.92 -11.97 -12.45
C LYS A 8 25.27 -10.67 -13.18
N GLY A 9 24.25 -9.85 -13.43
CA GLY A 9 24.30 -8.68 -14.32
C GLY A 9 23.60 -9.06 -15.62
N GLU A 10 22.42 -8.57 -15.96
CA GLU A 10 21.76 -7.29 -15.71
C GLU A 10 20.23 -7.50 -15.61
N GLU A 11 19.64 -7.33 -14.43
CA GLU A 11 18.18 -7.12 -14.30
C GLU A 11 17.89 -5.90 -13.39
N PHE A 12 18.80 -4.92 -13.35
CA PHE A 12 18.62 -3.66 -12.60
C PHE A 12 17.98 -2.53 -13.43
N GLU A 13 17.48 -2.80 -14.64
CA GLU A 13 16.92 -1.76 -15.52
C GLU A 13 15.39 -1.80 -15.69
N ALA A 14 14.66 -2.69 -14.99
CA ALA A 14 13.21 -2.84 -15.16
C ALA A 14 12.35 -2.36 -13.97
N HIS A 15 12.92 -1.93 -12.85
CA HIS A 15 12.15 -1.32 -11.76
C HIS A 15 11.90 0.18 -12.04
N ARG A 16 11.28 0.49 -13.18
CA ARG A 16 10.42 1.67 -13.25
C ARG A 16 9.39 1.43 -12.16
N SER A 17 9.53 2.12 -11.03
CA SER A 17 8.88 1.76 -9.78
C SER A 17 7.39 1.60 -10.06
N ARG A 18 6.77 0.47 -9.70
CA ARG A 18 5.36 0.22 -10.04
C ARG A 18 4.43 1.27 -9.44
N ILE A 19 4.94 2.01 -8.46
CA ILE A 19 4.30 3.18 -7.85
C ILE A 19 4.12 4.36 -8.82
N GLU A 20 4.89 4.40 -9.90
CA GLU A 20 4.80 5.41 -10.96
C GLU A 20 3.74 5.05 -12.00
N ASP A 21 3.28 3.79 -12.03
CA ASP A 21 2.22 3.35 -12.92
C ASP A 21 0.84 3.78 -12.36
N PRO A 22 0.12 4.69 -13.05
CA PRO A 22 -1.13 5.23 -12.54
C PRO A 22 -2.26 4.20 -12.51
N GLN A 23 -2.24 3.17 -13.38
CA GLN A 23 -3.26 2.12 -13.38
C GLN A 23 -3.05 1.20 -12.19
N PHE A 24 -1.81 0.77 -11.96
CA PHE A 24 -1.43 -0.07 -10.84
C PHE A 24 -1.70 0.60 -9.49
N ILE A 25 -1.39 1.90 -9.37
CA ILE A 25 -1.74 2.68 -8.18
C ILE A 25 -3.25 2.80 -7.99
N ALA A 26 -4.03 2.91 -9.07
CA ALA A 26 -5.49 2.95 -8.97
C ALA A 26 -6.06 1.62 -8.48
N GLU A 27 -5.54 0.49 -8.96
CA GLU A 27 -5.90 -0.85 -8.48
C GLU A 27 -5.53 -1.04 -7.01
N PHE A 28 -4.31 -0.64 -6.63
CA PHE A 28 -3.87 -0.64 -5.24
C PHE A 28 -4.77 0.22 -4.36
N PHE A 29 -5.11 1.43 -4.80
CA PHE A 29 -5.99 2.34 -4.06
C PHE A 29 -7.37 1.72 -3.85
N ALA A 30 -7.95 1.10 -4.88
CA ALA A 30 -9.23 0.41 -4.78
C ALA A 30 -9.17 -0.77 -3.81
N ALA A 31 -8.11 -1.59 -3.89
CA ALA A 31 -7.89 -2.70 -2.96
C ALA A 31 -7.69 -2.21 -1.52
N TYR A 32 -6.97 -1.11 -1.33
CA TYR A 32 -6.75 -0.50 -0.03
C TYR A 32 -8.03 0.09 0.56
N ALA A 33 -8.81 0.84 -0.23
CA ALA A 33 -10.10 1.34 0.18
C ALA A 33 -11.05 0.20 0.59
N ASN A 34 -11.14 -0.86 -0.22
CA ASN A 34 -11.94 -2.03 0.10
C ASN A 34 -11.48 -2.71 1.40
N ALA A 35 -10.17 -2.91 1.58
CA ALA A 35 -9.62 -3.52 2.79
C ALA A 35 -9.89 -2.68 4.06
N LEU A 36 -9.93 -1.35 3.91
CA LEU A 36 -10.34 -0.45 4.98
C LEU A 36 -11.82 -0.55 5.27
N GLU A 37 -12.67 -0.51 4.25
CA GLU A 37 -14.13 -0.69 4.36
C GLU A 37 -14.48 -2.02 5.04
N GLU A 38 -13.84 -3.12 4.64
CA GLU A 38 -14.00 -4.42 5.29
C GLU A 38 -13.55 -4.39 6.77
N LYS A 39 -12.45 -3.70 7.07
CA LYS A 39 -11.98 -3.57 8.46
C LYS A 39 -12.93 -2.76 9.33
N VAL A 40 -13.46 -1.64 8.82
CA VAL A 40 -14.38 -0.77 9.58
C VAL A 40 -15.77 -1.38 9.74
N THR A 41 -16.22 -2.15 8.75
CA THR A 41 -17.52 -2.85 8.79
C THR A 41 -17.46 -4.17 9.57
N ALA A 42 -16.27 -4.72 9.84
CA ALA A 42 -16.12 -5.91 10.66
C ALA A 42 -16.62 -5.65 12.10
N SER A 43 -17.38 -6.58 12.67
CA SER A 43 -17.99 -6.42 14.01
C SER A 43 -17.00 -6.24 15.18
N ASP A 44 -15.71 -6.49 14.98
CA ASP A 44 -14.63 -6.30 15.98
C ASP A 44 -13.81 -5.02 15.72
N SER A 45 -14.33 -4.10 14.90
CA SER A 45 -13.57 -2.93 14.49
C SER A 45 -13.27 -1.99 15.66
N ARG A 46 -11.98 -1.85 16.01
CA ARG A 46 -11.49 -0.90 17.02
C ARG A 46 -11.25 0.50 16.45
N PHE A 47 -11.92 0.86 15.37
CA PHE A 47 -11.76 2.14 14.72
C PHE A 47 -12.54 3.20 15.48
N SER A 48 -11.93 4.36 15.66
CA SER A 48 -12.60 5.52 16.27
C SER A 48 -13.59 6.16 15.28
N ASP A 49 -14.59 6.91 15.75
CA ASP A 49 -15.51 7.67 14.87
C ASP A 49 -14.78 8.55 13.84
N GLU A 50 -13.64 9.13 14.24
CA GLU A 50 -12.78 9.91 13.34
C GLU A 50 -12.17 9.05 12.22
N GLU A 51 -11.77 7.81 12.53
CA GLU A 51 -11.21 6.88 11.55
C GLU A 51 -12.30 6.34 10.62
N LEU A 52 -13.49 6.01 11.14
CA LEU A 52 -14.65 5.61 10.33
C LEU A 52 -14.98 6.69 9.31
N LYS A 53 -15.09 7.94 9.76
CA LYS A 53 -15.34 9.09 8.90
C LYS A 53 -14.22 9.30 7.89
N ALA A 54 -12.96 9.09 8.29
CA ALA A 54 -11.83 9.19 7.36
C ALA A 54 -11.89 8.12 6.26
N VAL A 55 -12.32 6.89 6.56
CA VAL A 55 -12.53 5.83 5.54
C VAL A 55 -13.68 6.20 4.60
N GLU A 56 -14.81 6.68 5.12
CA GLU A 56 -15.93 7.15 4.29
C GLU A 56 -15.52 8.30 3.36
N GLU A 57 -14.66 9.21 3.83
CA GLU A 57 -14.17 10.32 3.01
C GLU A 57 -12.96 9.94 2.14
N PHE A 58 -12.32 8.78 2.36
CA PHE A 58 -11.09 8.39 1.67
C PHE A 58 -11.21 8.42 0.15
N SER A 59 -12.34 7.97 -0.39
CA SER A 59 -12.66 8.03 -1.82
C SER A 59 -12.65 9.46 -2.38
N LYS A 60 -12.84 10.49 -1.54
CA LYS A 60 -12.85 11.91 -1.90
C LYS A 60 -11.52 12.60 -1.63
N ILE A 61 -10.96 12.46 -0.43
CA ILE A 61 -9.75 13.17 0.00
C ILE A 61 -8.45 12.44 -0.36
N ARG A 62 -8.52 11.14 -0.71
CA ARG A 62 -7.39 10.25 -1.04
C ARG A 62 -6.23 10.27 -0.04
N LYS A 63 -6.49 10.75 1.18
CA LYS A 63 -5.53 10.86 2.28
C LYS A 63 -6.22 10.48 3.57
N LEU A 64 -5.59 9.62 4.35
CA LEU A 64 -6.04 9.22 5.68
C LEU A 64 -5.13 9.82 6.75
N PRO A 65 -5.60 9.98 7.99
CA PRO A 65 -4.69 10.28 9.09
C PRO A 65 -3.68 9.14 9.24
N HIS A 66 -2.45 9.46 9.63
CA HIS A 66 -1.44 8.44 9.87
C HIS A 66 -1.71 7.72 11.21
N THR A 67 -2.63 6.74 11.19
CA THR A 67 -2.88 5.85 12.33
C THR A 67 -2.23 4.49 12.10
N LYS A 68 -1.94 3.78 13.19
CA LYS A 68 -1.39 2.43 13.13
C LYS A 68 -2.29 1.48 12.32
N SER A 69 -3.61 1.56 12.51
CA SER A 69 -4.60 0.74 11.81
C SER A 69 -4.56 0.96 10.30
N PHE A 70 -4.46 2.21 9.86
CA PHE A 70 -4.38 2.57 8.44
C PHE A 70 -3.06 2.16 7.81
N TYR A 71 -1.95 2.40 8.50
CA TYR A 71 -0.62 1.99 8.06
C TYR A 71 -0.50 0.46 7.94
N GLU A 72 -0.92 -0.30 8.96
CA GLU A 72 -0.87 -1.77 8.90
C GLU A 72 -1.71 -2.34 7.76
N THR A 73 -2.86 -1.72 7.47
CA THR A 73 -3.70 -2.12 6.33
C THR A 73 -3.02 -1.79 4.99
N LEU A 74 -2.38 -0.62 4.91
CA LEU A 74 -1.63 -0.20 3.72
C LEU A 74 -0.50 -1.17 3.42
N VAL A 75 0.32 -1.48 4.44
CA VAL A 75 1.43 -2.44 4.35
C VAL A 75 0.92 -3.81 3.91
N LYS A 76 -0.18 -4.30 4.48
CA LYS A 76 -0.73 -5.62 4.14
C LYS A 76 -1.18 -5.70 2.67
N VAL A 77 -1.92 -4.69 2.20
CA VAL A 77 -2.34 -4.62 0.79
C VAL A 77 -1.12 -4.44 -0.11
N ALA A 78 -0.14 -3.64 0.29
CA ALA A 78 1.04 -3.40 -0.52
C ALA A 78 1.92 -4.65 -0.64
N GLN A 79 2.00 -5.46 0.40
CA GLN A 79 2.65 -6.78 0.36
C GLN A 79 1.94 -7.74 -0.61
N ASP A 80 0.61 -7.70 -0.68
CA ASP A 80 -0.17 -8.51 -1.64
C ASP A 80 0.16 -8.12 -3.10
N PHE A 81 0.30 -6.83 -3.35
CA PHE A 81 0.73 -6.25 -4.62
C PHE A 81 2.24 -6.39 -4.89
N ARG A 82 2.98 -7.04 -3.97
CA ARG A 82 4.44 -7.24 -4.03
C ARG A 82 5.25 -5.94 -4.13
N PHE A 83 4.80 -4.87 -3.49
CA PHE A 83 5.61 -3.67 -3.31
C PHE A 83 6.79 -3.97 -2.38
N THR A 84 7.92 -3.33 -2.67
CA THR A 84 9.10 -3.37 -1.80
C THR A 84 8.89 -2.49 -0.56
N PRO A 85 9.66 -2.69 0.53
CA PRO A 85 9.55 -1.85 1.72
C PRO A 85 9.73 -0.35 1.45
N ASP A 86 10.60 0.00 0.50
CA ASP A 86 10.85 1.39 0.09
C ASP A 86 9.62 1.98 -0.62
N GLU A 87 9.02 1.22 -1.54
CA GLU A 87 7.78 1.62 -2.22
C GLU A 87 6.61 1.79 -1.25
N ILE A 88 6.53 0.94 -0.21
CA ILE A 88 5.52 1.04 0.85
C ILE A 88 5.66 2.36 1.62
N ASP A 89 6.90 2.79 1.92
CA ASP A 89 7.15 4.06 2.60
C ASP A 89 6.69 5.25 1.72
N VAL A 90 6.93 5.19 0.41
CA VAL A 90 6.44 6.22 -0.53
C VAL A 90 4.92 6.21 -0.65
N LEU A 91 4.29 5.03 -0.66
CA LEU A 91 2.82 4.90 -0.62
C LEU A 91 2.26 5.49 0.68
N ALA A 92 2.89 5.20 1.82
CA ALA A 92 2.50 5.75 3.10
C ALA A 92 2.62 7.29 3.10
N ASP A 93 3.68 7.87 2.55
CA ASP A 93 3.82 9.33 2.46
C ASP A 93 2.78 9.97 1.49
N ARG A 94 2.38 9.24 0.44
CA ARG A 94 1.32 9.69 -0.49
C ARG A 94 -0.08 9.64 0.12
N PHE A 95 -0.42 8.52 0.78
CA PHE A 95 -1.79 8.20 1.20
C PHE A 95 -2.06 8.49 2.68
N LEU A 96 -1.04 8.61 3.52
CA LEU A 96 -1.16 8.91 4.95
C LEU A 96 -0.62 10.31 5.24
N LYS A 97 -1.45 11.12 5.89
CA LYS A 97 -1.11 12.48 6.29
C LYS A 97 -0.29 12.43 7.59
N LYS A 98 0.99 12.80 7.49
CA LYS A 98 1.87 13.08 8.64
C LYS A 98 1.39 14.29 9.43
#